data_AF-A0A8J5NF32-F1
#
_entry.id   AF-A0A8J5NF32-F1
#
_cell.length_a   1.000
_cell.length_b   1.000
_cell.length_c   1.000
_cell.angle_alpha   90.00
_cell.angle_beta   90.00
_cell.angle_gamma   90.00
#
_symmetry.space_group_name_H-M   'P 1'
#
loop_
_entity.id
_entity.type
_entity.pdbx_description
1 polymer ?
#
loop_
_entity_poly.entity_id
_entity_poly.type
_entity_poly.pdbx_seq_one_letter_code
_entity_poly.pdbx_strand_id
1 'polypeptide(L)'
;MIAVKQTVQMLTMIMTLTVIVTLLYEITNISPEAQHIRLKRGNLTRKPCHIEALGSDQQFYKYFRKLEYKCENLMEFGARPNKKWLSKFVCLDQPFGIRRDNCTVISFGINYEWEFEDDMDNYGCVVHAFDPTMRQLDHKRSERTTFHRLGISNIKGKRNVGMGNDFSYLEVDRYENILRSLDLLNTRIDYLKLDVELSELEFLQDVLRNSPRLLQNIGQIGMEVHHGYKGEGLDEKPPRVGSLSPTSTFPLFWSYFQELRCHGFKLIHARPNVPWHEVVWARNDEW
;
A
#
# COMPACT_ATOMS: atom_id res chain seq x y z
N MET A 1 -65.67 16.07 -15.87
CA MET A 1 -64.43 15.43 -15.35
C MET A 1 -63.39 15.10 -16.44
N ILE A 2 -63.79 14.69 -17.64
CA ILE A 2 -62.84 14.30 -18.72
C ILE A 2 -62.07 15.51 -19.29
N ALA A 3 -62.74 16.63 -19.53
CA ALA A 3 -62.10 17.84 -20.05
C ALA A 3 -61.00 18.39 -19.11
N VAL A 4 -61.25 18.41 -17.79
CA VAL A 4 -60.26 18.87 -16.79
C VAL A 4 -59.03 17.97 -16.76
N LYS A 5 -59.18 16.65 -16.91
CA LYS A 5 -58.05 15.71 -16.99
C LYS A 5 -57.19 15.95 -18.24
N GLN A 6 -57.82 16.19 -19.39
CA GLN A 6 -57.10 16.48 -20.64
C GLN A 6 -56.34 17.82 -20.55
N THR A 7 -56.94 18.85 -19.95
CA THR A 7 -56.28 20.14 -19.75
C THR A 7 -55.10 20.03 -18.80
N VAL A 8 -55.23 19.28 -17.69
CA VAL A 8 -54.12 19.05 -16.74
C VAL A 8 -53.00 18.26 -17.40
N GLN A 9 -53.33 17.22 -18.18
CA GLN A 9 -52.33 16.39 -18.86
C GLN A 9 -51.57 17.16 -19.94
N MET A 10 -52.26 18.05 -20.66
CA MET A 10 -51.65 18.96 -21.63
C MET A 10 -50.75 20.01 -20.94
N LEU A 11 -51.18 20.59 -19.82
CA LEU A 11 -50.38 21.52 -19.02
C LEU A 11 -49.13 20.84 -18.44
N THR A 12 -49.23 19.58 -17.98
CA THR A 12 -48.06 18.83 -17.52
C THR A 12 -47.09 18.52 -18.63
N MET A 13 -47.56 18.18 -19.84
CA MET A 13 -46.67 17.98 -21.00
C MET A 13 -45.94 19.27 -21.38
N ILE A 14 -46.65 20.40 -21.38
CA ILE A 14 -46.06 21.71 -21.70
C ILE A 14 -45.00 22.07 -20.66
N MET A 15 -45.28 21.89 -19.36
CA MET A 15 -44.31 22.13 -18.27
C MET A 15 -43.09 21.21 -18.36
N THR A 16 -43.26 19.92 -18.68
CA THR A 16 -42.12 19.02 -18.86
C THR A 16 -41.28 19.41 -20.08
N LEU A 17 -41.93 19.86 -21.16
CA LEU A 17 -41.23 20.27 -22.37
C LEU A 17 -40.45 21.56 -22.15
N THR A 18 -41.00 22.55 -21.43
CA THR A 18 -40.27 23.77 -21.09
C THR A 18 -39.08 23.50 -20.19
N VAL A 19 -39.21 22.61 -19.20
CA VAL A 19 -38.09 22.21 -18.32
C VAL A 19 -36.98 21.50 -19.11
N ILE A 20 -37.33 20.62 -20.06
CA ILE A 20 -36.35 19.94 -20.91
C ILE A 20 -35.65 20.95 -21.83
N VAL A 21 -36.40 21.91 -22.41
CA VAL A 21 -35.83 22.94 -23.28
C VAL A 21 -34.93 23.89 -22.50
N THR A 22 -35.26 24.28 -21.27
CA THR A 22 -34.39 25.12 -20.44
C THR A 22 -33.15 24.36 -19.97
N LEU A 23 -33.26 23.08 -19.59
CA LEU A 23 -32.10 22.24 -19.27
C LEU A 23 -31.18 22.03 -20.47
N LEU A 24 -31.75 21.80 -21.66
CA LEU A 24 -30.96 21.68 -22.89
C LEU A 24 -30.31 23.01 -23.25
N TYR A 25 -31.01 24.14 -23.09
CA TYR A 25 -30.46 25.48 -23.32
C TYR A 25 -29.30 25.79 -22.36
N GLU A 26 -29.43 25.46 -21.08
CA GLU A 26 -28.36 25.55 -20.07
C GLU A 26 -27.18 24.65 -20.46
N ILE A 27 -27.40 23.38 -20.83
CA ILE A 27 -26.34 22.46 -21.26
C ILE A 27 -25.63 22.97 -22.53
N THR A 28 -26.35 23.55 -23.49
CA THR A 28 -25.76 24.08 -24.73
C THR A 28 -25.09 25.43 -24.56
N ASN A 29 -25.41 26.19 -23.50
CA ASN A 29 -24.82 27.50 -23.20
C ASN A 29 -23.79 27.47 -22.07
N ILE A 30 -23.41 26.29 -21.57
CA ILE A 30 -22.18 26.14 -20.82
C ILE A 30 -21.03 26.51 -21.77
N SER A 31 -20.42 27.67 -21.51
CA SER A 31 -19.19 28.14 -22.16
C SER A 31 -18.15 27.00 -22.21
N PRO A 32 -17.43 26.80 -23.33
CA PRO A 32 -16.37 25.79 -23.43
C PRO A 32 -15.18 26.05 -22.48
N GLU A 33 -15.19 27.13 -21.71
CA GLU A 33 -14.09 27.54 -20.83
C GLU A 33 -13.89 26.64 -19.60
N ALA A 34 -14.74 25.63 -19.38
CA ALA A 34 -14.58 24.65 -18.31
C ALA A 34 -13.97 23.30 -18.75
N GLN A 35 -13.39 23.17 -19.95
CA GLN A 35 -12.82 21.89 -20.42
C GLN A 35 -11.34 21.88 -20.79
N HIS A 36 -10.60 22.98 -20.63
CA HIS A 36 -9.15 22.96 -20.78
C HIS A 36 -8.44 23.77 -19.69
N ILE A 37 -8.56 23.35 -18.43
CA ILE A 37 -7.33 23.32 -17.61
C ILE A 37 -6.48 22.22 -18.23
N ARG A 38 -5.78 22.57 -19.31
CA ARG A 38 -4.57 21.89 -19.72
C ARG A 38 -3.65 22.09 -18.52
N LEU A 39 -3.70 21.16 -17.56
CA LEU A 39 -2.59 20.90 -16.67
C LEU A 39 -1.39 20.97 -17.60
N LYS A 40 -0.55 21.99 -17.42
CA LYS A 40 0.74 22.00 -18.07
C LYS A 40 1.35 20.68 -17.61
N ARG A 41 1.25 19.64 -18.45
CA ARG A 41 2.24 18.57 -18.49
C ARG A 41 3.51 19.31 -18.87
N GLY A 42 4.09 19.99 -17.89
CA GLY A 42 5.51 20.19 -17.90
C GLY A 42 6.05 18.81 -18.19
N ASN A 43 6.88 18.72 -19.22
CA ASN A 43 7.83 17.64 -19.29
C ASN A 43 8.68 17.74 -18.03
N LEU A 44 8.15 17.24 -16.91
CA LEU A 44 8.93 16.69 -15.83
C LEU A 44 9.58 15.48 -16.46
N THR A 45 10.67 15.74 -17.20
CA THR A 45 11.68 14.72 -17.45
C THR A 45 12.06 14.25 -16.05
N ARG A 46 11.43 13.17 -15.58
CA ARG A 46 11.77 12.57 -14.28
C ARG A 46 13.26 12.40 -14.32
N LYS A 47 13.97 13.08 -13.42
CA LYS A 47 15.41 12.96 -13.32
C LYS A 47 15.72 11.46 -13.28
N PRO A 48 16.59 10.93 -14.15
CA PRO A 48 16.87 9.51 -14.18
C PRO A 48 17.30 9.06 -12.78
N CYS A 49 16.61 8.04 -12.25
CA CYS A 49 16.93 7.47 -10.96
C CYS A 49 18.28 6.77 -11.07
N HIS A 50 19.31 7.34 -10.43
CA HIS A 50 20.63 6.72 -10.43
C HIS A 50 20.70 5.70 -9.30
N ILE A 51 20.75 4.41 -9.67
CA ILE A 51 20.87 3.30 -8.74
C ILE A 51 22.32 2.82 -8.79
N GLU A 52 23.08 3.15 -7.75
CA GLU A 52 24.42 2.57 -7.57
C GLU A 52 24.28 1.08 -7.26
N ALA A 53 25.16 0.25 -7.84
CA ALA A 53 25.19 -1.19 -7.53
C ALA A 53 25.60 -1.42 -6.07
N LEU A 54 25.06 -2.48 -5.45
CA LEU A 54 25.46 -2.88 -4.11
C LEU A 54 26.88 -3.46 -4.14
N GLY A 55 27.80 -2.82 -3.42
CA GLY A 55 29.21 -3.22 -3.34
C GLY A 55 29.51 -4.26 -2.25
N SER A 56 28.69 -4.37 -1.20
CA SER A 56 28.85 -5.41 -0.16
C SER A 56 27.61 -5.56 0.73
N ASP A 57 27.48 -6.71 1.41
CA ASP A 57 26.46 -6.93 2.44
C ASP A 57 26.58 -5.90 3.58
N GLN A 58 27.81 -5.46 3.92
CA GLN A 58 28.02 -4.41 4.92
C GLN A 58 27.44 -3.06 4.47
N GLN A 59 27.51 -2.73 3.18
CA GLN A 59 26.86 -1.53 2.64
C GLN A 59 25.34 -1.63 2.78
N PHE A 60 24.76 -2.82 2.55
CA PHE A 60 23.34 -3.06 2.76
C PHE A 60 22.93 -2.82 4.22
N TYR A 61 23.64 -3.42 5.19
CA TYR A 61 23.33 -3.18 6.61
C TYR A 61 23.59 -1.73 7.05
N LYS A 62 24.54 -1.03 6.43
CA LYS A 62 24.82 0.38 6.71
C LYS A 62 23.67 1.29 6.28
N TYR A 63 22.90 0.92 5.25
CA TYR A 63 21.71 1.65 4.81
C TYR A 63 20.74 1.90 5.98
N PHE A 64 20.41 0.85 6.73
CA PHE A 64 19.46 0.94 7.85
C PHE A 64 19.96 1.72 9.06
N ARG A 65 21.26 2.02 9.14
CA ARG A 65 21.84 2.76 10.27
C ARG A 65 21.72 4.28 10.13
N LYS A 66 21.38 4.78 8.94
CA LYS A 66 21.30 6.22 8.67
C LYS A 66 19.90 6.57 8.18
N LEU A 67 19.08 7.05 9.11
CA LEU A 67 17.76 7.61 8.78
C LEU A 67 17.92 8.83 7.88
N GLU A 68 17.05 8.93 6.88
CA GLU A 68 17.02 10.02 5.91
C GLU A 68 16.11 11.17 6.37
N TYR A 69 15.23 10.88 7.32
CA TYR A 69 14.39 11.86 7.99
C TYR A 69 14.11 11.39 9.43
N LYS A 70 14.00 12.33 10.37
CA LYS A 70 13.73 12.03 11.78
C LYS A 70 12.25 12.27 12.07
N CYS A 71 11.54 11.23 12.47
CA CYS A 71 10.20 11.37 13.03
C CYS A 71 10.30 11.70 14.54
N GLU A 72 9.80 12.85 14.95
CA GLU A 72 9.71 13.28 16.34
C GLU A 72 8.57 12.56 17.09
N ASN A 73 7.42 12.37 16.45
CA ASN A 73 6.30 11.58 17.01
C ASN A 73 6.23 10.16 16.42
N LEU A 74 7.24 9.34 16.73
CA LEU A 74 7.23 7.92 16.36
C LEU A 74 6.49 7.10 17.43
N MET A 75 5.37 6.48 17.06
CA MET A 75 4.52 5.70 17.96
C MET A 75 4.57 4.21 17.63
N GLU A 76 4.58 3.38 18.67
CA GLU A 76 4.59 1.91 18.56
C GLU A 76 3.16 1.37 18.74
N PHE A 77 2.63 0.69 17.72
CA PHE A 77 1.29 0.07 17.70
C PHE A 77 1.42 -1.44 17.79
N GLY A 78 0.51 -2.12 18.50
CA GLY A 78 0.50 -3.58 18.69
C GLY A 78 1.41 -4.09 19.82
N ALA A 79 2.09 -3.19 20.54
CA ALA A 79 2.96 -3.59 21.64
C ALA A 79 2.15 -4.20 22.79
N ARG A 80 2.60 -5.37 23.27
CA ARG A 80 2.12 -6.00 24.51
C ARG A 80 3.32 -6.41 25.38
N PRO A 81 3.19 -6.50 26.72
CA PRO A 81 4.31 -6.77 27.63
C PRO A 81 5.18 -7.97 27.25
N ASN A 82 4.60 -9.04 26.70
CA ASN A 82 5.29 -10.28 26.32
C ASN A 82 5.49 -10.45 24.80
N LYS A 83 5.18 -9.43 23.98
CA LYS A 83 5.17 -9.51 22.51
C LYS A 83 5.70 -8.22 21.85
N LYS A 84 6.72 -7.58 22.46
CA LYS A 84 7.27 -6.31 21.97
C LYS A 84 7.88 -6.37 20.56
N TRP A 85 8.16 -7.55 20.02
CA TRP A 85 8.74 -7.73 18.69
C TRP A 85 7.70 -7.72 17.57
N LEU A 86 6.41 -7.84 17.92
CA LEU A 86 5.30 -7.90 16.96
C LEU A 86 4.67 -6.54 16.70
N SER A 87 5.00 -5.55 17.53
CA SER A 87 4.60 -4.18 17.32
C SER A 87 5.22 -3.59 16.06
N LYS A 88 4.56 -2.57 15.52
CA LYS A 88 5.03 -1.82 14.36
C LYS A 88 5.09 -0.34 14.67
N PHE A 89 6.10 0.33 14.13
CA PHE A 89 6.27 1.77 14.29
C PHE A 89 5.53 2.58 13.22
N VAL A 90 4.88 3.65 13.66
CA VAL A 90 4.11 4.57 12.82
C VAL A 90 4.54 6.00 13.15
N CYS A 91 4.89 6.78 12.14
CA CYS A 91 5.15 8.20 12.33
C CYS A 91 3.84 8.98 12.35
N LEU A 92 3.69 9.89 13.32
CA LEU A 92 2.51 10.76 13.44
C LEU A 92 2.81 12.20 12.98
N ASP A 93 4.04 12.50 12.61
CA ASP A 93 4.43 13.84 12.13
C ASP A 93 3.83 14.13 10.75
N GLN A 94 3.20 15.29 10.62
CA GLN A 94 2.87 15.84 9.30
C GLN A 94 4.16 16.12 8.50
N PRO A 95 4.14 15.96 7.17
CA PRO A 95 3.00 15.60 6.32
C PRO A 95 2.79 14.09 6.10
N PHE A 96 3.56 13.23 6.80
CA PHE A 96 3.52 11.78 6.64
C PHE A 96 2.49 11.10 7.56
N GLY A 97 2.09 11.82 8.61
CA GLY A 97 1.39 11.29 9.77
C GLY A 97 -0.01 10.80 9.47
N ILE A 98 -0.36 9.69 10.11
CA ILE A 98 -1.71 9.13 10.07
C ILE A 98 -2.66 10.02 10.89
N ARG A 99 -3.83 10.34 10.34
CA ARG A 99 -4.85 11.13 11.04
C ARG A 99 -5.84 10.22 11.77
N ARG A 100 -5.96 10.39 13.09
CA ARG A 100 -6.95 9.70 13.92
C ARG A 100 -8.36 9.83 13.34
N ASP A 101 -9.14 8.75 13.40
CA ASP A 101 -10.51 8.65 12.88
C ASP A 101 -10.68 8.89 11.37
N ASN A 102 -9.58 9.09 10.63
CA ASN A 102 -9.59 9.28 9.19
C ASN A 102 -8.27 8.80 8.60
N CYS A 103 -8.15 7.49 8.55
CA CYS A 103 -6.98 6.81 8.02
C CYS A 103 -7.35 5.48 7.38
N THR A 104 -6.60 5.09 6.37
CA THR A 104 -6.72 3.78 5.71
C THR A 104 -5.43 3.00 5.89
N VAL A 105 -5.54 1.80 6.46
CA VAL A 105 -4.43 0.86 6.66
C VAL A 105 -4.65 -0.37 5.80
N ILE A 106 -3.63 -0.75 5.05
CA ILE A 106 -3.55 -2.06 4.39
C ILE A 106 -2.43 -2.83 5.07
N SER A 107 -2.77 -4.00 5.63
CA SER A 107 -1.82 -4.84 6.37
C SER A 107 -1.77 -6.22 5.76
N PHE A 108 -0.58 -6.65 5.32
CA PHE A 108 -0.35 -8.00 4.84
C PHE A 108 0.48 -8.81 5.85
N GLY A 109 0.17 -10.11 5.91
CA GLY A 109 0.82 -11.11 6.76
C GLY A 109 0.58 -10.83 8.23
N ILE A 110 -0.60 -11.23 8.69
CA ILE A 110 -1.03 -11.01 10.08
C ILE A 110 -0.82 -12.25 10.94
N ASN A 111 -0.79 -13.46 10.38
CA ASN A 111 -0.46 -14.71 11.06
C ASN A 111 -1.16 -14.91 12.43
N TYR A 112 -2.45 -14.55 12.52
CA TYR A 112 -3.25 -14.55 13.77
C TYR A 112 -2.79 -13.56 14.87
N GLU A 113 -1.82 -12.69 14.58
CA GLU A 113 -1.31 -11.62 15.43
C GLU A 113 -2.00 -10.31 15.05
N TRP A 114 -3.07 -10.00 15.78
CA TRP A 114 -3.98 -8.91 15.45
C TRP A 114 -3.69 -7.60 16.19
N GLU A 115 -2.70 -7.60 17.08
CA GLU A 115 -2.50 -6.50 18.01
C GLU A 115 -2.24 -5.16 17.31
N PHE A 116 -1.52 -5.16 16.17
CA PHE A 116 -1.31 -3.94 15.38
C PHE A 116 -2.61 -3.48 14.72
N GLU A 117 -3.32 -4.38 14.04
CA GLU A 117 -4.57 -4.07 13.35
C GLU A 117 -5.65 -3.56 14.31
N ASP A 118 -5.76 -4.19 15.48
CA ASP A 118 -6.68 -3.78 16.55
C ASP A 118 -6.33 -2.40 17.10
N ASP A 119 -5.04 -2.10 17.30
CA ASP A 119 -4.61 -0.79 17.78
C ASP A 119 -4.86 0.30 16.71
N MET A 120 -4.74 -0.02 15.42
CA MET A 120 -5.08 0.89 14.31
C MET A 120 -6.59 1.10 14.14
N ASP A 121 -7.40 0.06 14.35
CA ASP A 121 -8.86 0.17 14.42
C ASP A 121 -9.30 1.09 15.57
N ASN A 122 -8.72 0.87 16.76
CA ASN A 122 -8.97 1.70 17.94
C ASN A 122 -8.47 3.14 17.76
N TYR A 123 -7.48 3.36 16.88
CA TYR A 123 -7.05 4.69 16.44
C TYR A 123 -8.04 5.34 15.44
N GLY A 124 -9.07 4.60 15.03
CA GLY A 124 -10.15 5.05 14.16
C GLY A 124 -9.88 4.82 12.67
N CYS A 125 -8.88 4.03 12.29
CA CYS A 125 -8.60 3.73 10.90
C CYS A 125 -9.55 2.67 10.33
N VAL A 126 -9.81 2.75 9.02
CA VAL A 126 -10.32 1.62 8.24
C VAL A 126 -9.15 0.69 7.93
N VAL A 127 -9.27 -0.59 8.29
CA VAL A 127 -8.18 -1.57 8.19
C VAL A 127 -8.59 -2.71 7.26
N HIS A 128 -7.76 -2.97 6.25
CA HIS A 128 -7.85 -4.17 5.42
C HIS A 128 -6.66 -5.07 5.73
N ALA A 129 -6.93 -6.17 6.42
CA ALA A 129 -5.93 -7.16 6.83
C ALA A 129 -5.95 -8.35 5.87
N PHE A 130 -4.78 -8.82 5.47
CA PHE A 130 -4.60 -9.81 4.41
C PHE A 130 -3.66 -10.93 4.86
N ASP A 131 -4.14 -12.17 4.80
CA ASP A 131 -3.27 -13.34 5.01
C ASP A 131 -3.86 -14.59 4.34
N PRO A 132 -3.22 -15.16 3.32
CA PRO A 132 -3.73 -16.35 2.66
C PRO A 132 -3.56 -17.63 3.51
N THR A 133 -2.59 -17.63 4.44
CA THR A 133 -2.17 -18.80 5.22
C THR A 133 -3.08 -19.08 6.41
N MET A 134 -3.79 -18.03 6.87
CA MET A 134 -4.81 -18.19 7.90
C MET A 134 -5.97 -19.04 7.37
N ARG A 135 -6.38 -20.02 8.18
CA ARG A 135 -7.47 -20.95 7.89
C ARG A 135 -8.82 -20.30 8.24
N GLN A 136 -9.01 -19.07 7.79
CA GLN A 136 -10.19 -18.25 7.99
C GLN A 136 -10.68 -17.75 6.62
N LEU A 137 -11.99 -17.72 6.43
CA LEU A 137 -12.57 -17.08 5.24
C LEU A 137 -12.59 -15.56 5.44
N ASP A 138 -12.77 -14.81 4.36
CA ASP A 138 -13.01 -13.37 4.41
C ASP A 138 -14.12 -13.05 5.42
N HIS A 139 -13.86 -12.13 6.34
CA HIS A 139 -14.83 -11.75 7.37
C HIS A 139 -14.57 -10.35 7.90
N LYS A 140 -15.60 -9.76 8.50
CA LYS A 140 -15.48 -8.56 9.32
C LYS A 140 -14.94 -8.97 10.68
N ARG A 141 -13.76 -8.44 11.04
CA ARG A 141 -13.22 -8.56 12.39
C ARG A 141 -13.88 -7.56 13.34
N SER A 142 -14.25 -6.40 12.82
CA SER A 142 -14.96 -5.33 13.50
C SER A 142 -15.72 -4.48 12.45
N GLU A 143 -16.32 -3.37 12.89
CA GLU A 143 -16.93 -2.38 11.97
C GLU A 143 -15.91 -1.77 10.99
N ARG A 144 -14.67 -1.51 11.44
CA ARG A 144 -13.63 -0.85 10.64
C ARG A 144 -12.58 -1.80 10.07
N THR A 145 -12.49 -3.03 10.57
CA THR A 145 -11.47 -4.00 10.16
C THR A 145 -12.08 -5.18 9.40
N THR A 146 -11.55 -5.40 8.19
CA THR A 146 -11.95 -6.51 7.32
C THR A 146 -10.75 -7.40 7.04
N PHE A 147 -10.92 -8.70 7.26
CA PHE A 147 -9.95 -9.73 6.91
C PHE A 147 -10.22 -10.27 5.50
N HIS A 148 -9.14 -10.47 4.74
CA HIS A 148 -9.14 -11.03 3.39
C HIS A 148 -8.14 -12.19 3.35
N ARG A 149 -8.60 -13.38 2.94
CA ARG A 149 -7.76 -14.56 2.77
C ARG A 149 -7.05 -14.53 1.41
N LEU A 150 -6.19 -13.54 1.22
CA LEU A 150 -5.50 -13.27 -0.04
C LEU A 150 -4.08 -12.79 0.25
N GLY A 151 -3.08 -13.32 -0.49
CA GLY A 151 -1.70 -12.84 -0.42
C GLY A 151 -1.39 -11.76 -1.45
N ILE A 152 -0.28 -11.04 -1.22
CA ILE A 152 0.26 -10.06 -2.17
C ILE A 152 1.33 -10.73 -3.06
N SER A 153 1.34 -10.42 -4.35
CA SER A 153 2.31 -10.97 -5.31
C SER A 153 2.52 -10.03 -6.51
N ASN A 154 3.41 -10.42 -7.42
CA ASN A 154 3.59 -9.79 -8.73
C ASN A 154 2.63 -10.30 -9.80
N ILE A 155 1.80 -11.30 -9.48
CA ILE A 155 0.78 -11.87 -10.36
C ILE A 155 -0.56 -12.00 -9.67
N LYS A 156 -1.60 -12.26 -10.46
CA LYS A 156 -2.87 -12.82 -9.99
C LYS A 156 -2.88 -14.33 -10.20
N GLY A 157 -3.23 -15.10 -9.19
CA GLY A 157 -3.36 -16.55 -9.29
C GLY A 157 -2.90 -17.24 -8.01
N LYS A 158 -2.19 -18.35 -8.14
CA LYS A 158 -1.66 -19.10 -6.98
C LYS A 158 -0.14 -19.03 -6.90
N ARG A 159 0.37 -18.88 -5.68
CA ARG A 159 1.80 -18.97 -5.33
C ARG A 159 1.99 -19.89 -4.15
N ASN A 160 3.18 -20.50 -4.05
CA ASN A 160 3.58 -21.25 -2.88
C ASN A 160 3.98 -20.24 -1.78
N VAL A 161 3.08 -20.01 -0.83
CA VAL A 161 3.23 -19.06 0.27
C VAL A 161 3.06 -19.78 1.59
N GLY A 162 3.77 -19.32 2.62
CA GLY A 162 3.84 -20.00 3.90
C GLY A 162 5.00 -19.49 4.74
N MET A 163 5.16 -20.09 5.92
CA MET A 163 6.25 -19.80 6.85
C MET A 163 6.79 -21.12 7.41
N GLY A 164 8.10 -21.18 7.64
CA GLY A 164 8.77 -22.36 8.20
C GLY A 164 8.67 -23.57 7.28
N ASN A 165 7.90 -24.59 7.68
CA ASN A 165 7.67 -25.80 6.87
C ASN A 165 6.23 -25.90 6.35
N ASP A 166 5.37 -24.89 6.59
CA ASP A 166 3.95 -24.91 6.23
C ASP A 166 3.71 -24.04 4.99
N PHE A 167 4.09 -24.56 3.83
CA PHE A 167 3.91 -23.92 2.54
C PHE A 167 2.76 -24.54 1.75
N SER A 168 1.98 -23.71 1.08
CA SER A 168 0.87 -24.16 0.24
C SER A 168 0.63 -23.22 -0.95
N TYR A 169 0.08 -23.78 -2.03
CA TYR A 169 -0.37 -22.99 -3.18
C TYR A 169 -1.68 -22.26 -2.84
N LEU A 170 -1.56 -20.98 -2.47
CA LEU A 170 -2.69 -20.15 -2.03
C LEU A 170 -2.90 -18.97 -2.99
N GLU A 171 -4.10 -18.40 -2.93
CA GLU A 171 -4.48 -17.26 -3.78
C GLU A 171 -3.67 -16.02 -3.43
N VAL A 172 -3.16 -15.37 -4.46
CA VAL A 172 -2.43 -14.12 -4.39
C VAL A 172 -2.89 -13.18 -5.49
N ASP A 173 -2.74 -11.88 -5.27
CA ASP A 173 -3.01 -10.88 -6.31
C ASP A 173 -2.01 -9.72 -6.26
N ARG A 174 -2.00 -8.94 -7.34
CA ARG A 174 -1.21 -7.72 -7.46
C ARG A 174 -1.81 -6.60 -6.62
N TYR A 175 -0.96 -5.73 -6.09
CA TYR A 175 -1.39 -4.58 -5.28
C TYR A 175 -2.46 -3.73 -5.99
N GLU A 176 -2.27 -3.46 -7.28
CA GLU A 176 -3.23 -2.71 -8.08
C GLU A 176 -4.62 -3.36 -8.13
N ASN A 177 -4.68 -4.69 -8.23
CA ASN A 177 -5.95 -5.41 -8.31
C ASN A 177 -6.66 -5.44 -6.95
N ILE A 178 -5.90 -5.54 -5.86
CA ILE A 178 -6.40 -5.47 -4.49
C ILE A 178 -6.99 -4.08 -4.22
N LEU A 179 -6.26 -3.00 -4.56
CA LEU A 179 -6.81 -1.66 -4.44
C LEU A 179 -8.07 -1.48 -5.28
N ARG A 180 -8.14 -2.08 -6.47
CA ARG A 180 -9.34 -2.01 -7.32
C ARG A 180 -10.53 -2.73 -6.71
N SER A 181 -10.35 -3.92 -6.14
CA SER A 181 -11.44 -4.68 -5.54
C SER A 181 -11.99 -4.02 -4.27
N LEU A 182 -11.17 -3.21 -3.61
CA LEU A 182 -11.56 -2.43 -2.43
C LEU A 182 -12.06 -1.00 -2.75
N ASP A 183 -12.07 -0.60 -4.03
CA ASP A 183 -12.35 0.80 -4.45
C ASP A 183 -11.39 1.84 -3.83
N LEU A 184 -10.11 1.47 -3.69
CA LEU A 184 -9.04 2.28 -3.08
C LEU A 184 -7.99 2.77 -4.08
N LEU A 185 -8.19 2.60 -5.39
CA LEU A 185 -7.21 3.01 -6.41
C LEU A 185 -6.84 4.51 -6.36
N ASN A 186 -7.80 5.35 -5.96
CA ASN A 186 -7.63 6.81 -5.86
C ASN A 186 -7.66 7.29 -4.39
N THR A 187 -7.55 6.36 -3.44
CA THR A 187 -7.61 6.66 -2.01
C THR A 187 -6.20 6.67 -1.44
N ARG A 188 -5.93 7.61 -0.53
CA ARG A 188 -4.68 7.61 0.25
C ARG A 188 -4.66 6.40 1.17
N ILE A 189 -3.59 5.62 1.09
CA ILE A 189 -3.24 4.56 2.04
C ILE A 189 -2.25 5.17 3.02
N ASP A 190 -2.71 5.50 4.21
CA ASP A 190 -1.88 6.17 5.22
C ASP A 190 -0.75 5.27 5.72
N TYR A 191 -1.01 3.96 5.80
CA TYR A 191 -0.01 2.97 6.15
C TYR A 191 -0.19 1.67 5.38
N LEU A 192 0.88 1.23 4.73
CA LEU A 192 1.00 -0.08 4.12
C LEU A 192 1.98 -0.92 4.97
N LYS A 193 1.48 -1.93 5.67
CA LYS A 193 2.29 -2.95 6.37
C LYS A 193 2.55 -4.14 5.44
N LEU A 194 3.82 -4.52 5.30
CA LEU A 194 4.29 -5.68 4.54
C LEU A 194 5.16 -6.57 5.43
N ASP A 195 4.62 -7.70 5.85
CA ASP A 195 5.27 -8.68 6.70
C ASP A 195 4.94 -10.08 6.16
N VAL A 196 5.51 -10.44 5.00
CA VAL A 196 4.93 -11.42 4.06
C VAL A 196 5.93 -12.43 3.50
N GLU A 197 6.96 -12.75 4.27
CA GLU A 197 7.87 -13.89 4.03
C GLU A 197 8.39 -13.94 2.57
N LEU A 198 9.17 -12.93 2.18
CA LEU A 198 9.75 -12.69 0.83
C LEU A 198 8.80 -12.14 -0.23
N SER A 199 7.48 -12.14 -0.01
CA SER A 199 6.55 -11.53 -0.97
C SER A 199 6.70 -10.00 -1.05
N GLU A 200 7.51 -9.38 -0.18
CA GLU A 200 7.92 -7.98 -0.29
C GLU A 200 8.64 -7.72 -1.61
N LEU A 201 9.48 -8.67 -2.07
CA LEU A 201 10.19 -8.56 -3.34
C LEU A 201 9.23 -8.57 -4.51
N GLU A 202 8.23 -9.46 -4.48
CA GLU A 202 7.22 -9.56 -5.53
C GLU A 202 6.36 -8.29 -5.58
N PHE A 203 5.94 -7.77 -4.42
CA PHE A 203 5.26 -6.48 -4.32
C PHE A 203 6.12 -5.35 -4.91
N LEU A 204 7.37 -5.20 -4.47
CA LEU A 204 8.27 -4.14 -4.92
C LEU A 204 8.53 -4.24 -6.42
N GLN A 205 8.77 -5.45 -6.93
CA GLN A 205 8.95 -5.69 -8.36
C GLN A 205 7.74 -5.21 -9.17
N ASP A 206 6.52 -5.60 -8.79
CA ASP A 206 5.33 -5.23 -9.54
C ASP A 206 4.98 -3.75 -9.41
N VAL A 207 5.01 -3.20 -8.19
CA VAL A 207 4.62 -1.81 -7.97
C VAL A 207 5.60 -0.85 -8.63
N LEU A 208 6.91 -1.14 -8.63
CA LEU A 208 7.90 -0.27 -9.26
C LEU A 208 7.91 -0.39 -10.79
N ARG A 209 7.68 -1.60 -11.33
CA ARG A 209 7.78 -1.85 -12.78
C ARG A 209 6.47 -1.58 -13.52
N ASN A 210 5.35 -2.02 -12.94
CA ASN A 210 4.07 -2.06 -13.64
C ASN A 210 3.06 -1.03 -13.13
N SER A 211 3.14 -0.63 -11.86
CA SER A 211 2.17 0.30 -11.26
C SER A 211 2.78 1.42 -10.39
N PRO A 212 3.88 2.10 -10.80
CA PRO A 212 4.62 3.04 -9.93
C PRO A 212 3.83 4.30 -9.57
N ARG A 213 2.70 4.53 -10.23
CA ARG A 213 1.75 5.59 -9.86
C ARG A 213 1.09 5.35 -8.51
N LEU A 214 0.91 4.08 -8.10
CA LEU A 214 0.23 3.73 -6.85
C LEU A 214 1.07 4.10 -5.61
N LEU A 215 2.39 4.13 -5.76
CA LEU A 215 3.30 4.66 -4.74
C LEU A 215 3.01 6.13 -4.38
N GLN A 216 2.25 6.85 -5.20
CA GLN A 216 1.84 8.23 -4.92
C GLN A 216 0.72 8.35 -3.91
N ASN A 217 0.01 7.27 -3.65
CA ASN A 217 -1.10 7.28 -2.71
C ASN A 217 -0.70 6.69 -1.35
N ILE A 218 0.56 6.29 -1.16
CA ILE A 218 1.03 5.67 0.08
C ILE A 218 1.79 6.69 0.92
N GLY A 219 1.31 6.96 2.14
CA GLY A 219 1.97 7.85 3.09
C GLY A 219 3.19 7.21 3.74
N GLN A 220 3.01 6.01 4.30
CA GLN A 220 4.06 5.23 4.96
C GLN A 220 4.05 3.76 4.52
N ILE A 221 5.24 3.19 4.35
CA ILE A 221 5.46 1.76 4.12
C ILE A 221 6.22 1.22 5.32
N GLY A 222 5.55 0.43 6.16
CA GLY A 222 6.18 -0.40 7.17
C GLY A 222 6.47 -1.78 6.59
N MET A 223 7.71 -2.24 6.67
CA MET A 223 8.12 -3.51 6.07
C MET A 223 9.00 -4.32 7.02
N GLU A 224 8.77 -5.62 7.04
CA GLU A 224 9.72 -6.61 7.52
C GLU A 224 10.59 -7.06 6.34
N VAL A 225 11.84 -6.59 6.29
CA VAL A 225 12.75 -6.92 5.19
C VAL A 225 13.34 -8.31 5.43
N HIS A 226 12.74 -9.31 4.79
CA HIS A 226 13.20 -10.70 4.74
C HIS A 226 14.43 -10.87 3.82
N HIS A 227 15.61 -10.37 4.23
CA HIS A 227 16.85 -10.45 3.43
C HIS A 227 17.72 -11.67 3.77
N GLY A 228 18.82 -11.87 3.03
CA GLY A 228 19.83 -12.88 3.36
C GLY A 228 19.56 -14.31 2.87
N TYR A 229 18.46 -14.56 2.17
CA TYR A 229 18.14 -15.85 1.55
C TYR A 229 18.96 -16.04 0.25
N LYS A 230 19.43 -17.28 -0.01
CA LYS A 230 20.05 -17.70 -1.27
C LYS A 230 19.04 -18.52 -2.06
N GLY A 231 18.80 -18.16 -3.33
CA GLY A 231 18.04 -18.99 -4.24
C GLY A 231 18.83 -20.23 -4.64
N GLU A 232 18.56 -21.35 -3.98
CA GLU A 232 18.26 -22.67 -4.54
C GLU A 232 17.42 -23.43 -3.49
N GLY A 233 16.14 -23.68 -3.77
CA GLY A 233 15.23 -24.41 -2.88
C GLY A 233 14.69 -23.61 -1.71
N LEU A 234 13.36 -23.49 -1.60
CA LEU A 234 12.65 -23.03 -0.39
C LEU A 234 12.73 -24.07 0.75
N ASP A 235 13.79 -24.88 0.79
CA ASP A 235 13.98 -26.02 1.68
C ASP A 235 15.45 -26.10 2.10
N GLU A 236 16.01 -25.05 2.70
CA GLU A 236 17.19 -25.19 3.54
C GLU A 236 17.41 -23.93 4.40
N LYS A 237 17.71 -24.15 5.68
CA LYS A 237 17.91 -23.12 6.72
C LYS A 237 18.77 -21.94 6.21
N PRO A 238 18.49 -20.70 6.65
CA PRO A 238 19.24 -19.53 6.20
C PRO A 238 20.74 -19.77 6.40
N PRO A 239 21.57 -19.67 5.35
CA PRO A 239 23.00 -19.80 5.50
C PRO A 239 23.48 -18.66 6.39
N ARG A 240 24.32 -19.01 7.37
CA ARG A 240 25.07 -18.04 8.17
C ARG A 240 25.86 -17.16 7.19
N VAL A 241 25.51 -15.87 7.15
CA VAL A 241 26.30 -14.74 6.63
C VAL A 241 27.04 -15.00 5.31
N GLY A 242 26.61 -14.34 4.24
CA GLY A 242 27.55 -13.82 3.26
C GLY A 242 27.35 -14.24 1.80
N SER A 243 27.30 -13.21 0.97
CA SER A 243 27.79 -13.11 -0.41
C SER A 243 26.72 -12.66 -1.39
N LEU A 244 27.06 -11.62 -2.16
CA LEU A 244 26.37 -11.04 -3.31
C LEU A 244 26.25 -12.04 -4.49
N SER A 245 25.72 -13.23 -4.24
CA SER A 245 25.31 -14.16 -5.30
C SER A 245 24.21 -13.50 -6.14
N PRO A 246 24.15 -13.71 -7.47
CA PRO A 246 23.00 -13.34 -8.30
C PRO A 246 21.67 -13.90 -7.79
N THR A 247 21.71 -14.93 -6.96
CA THR A 247 20.55 -15.57 -6.32
C THR A 247 20.25 -15.04 -4.91
N SER A 248 21.00 -14.05 -4.41
CA SER A 248 20.75 -13.42 -3.12
C SER A 248 19.64 -12.37 -3.22
N THR A 249 18.88 -12.18 -2.14
CA THR A 249 17.88 -11.11 -2.06
C THR A 249 18.49 -9.72 -1.82
N PHE A 250 19.76 -9.61 -1.40
CA PHE A 250 20.39 -8.31 -1.08
C PHE A 250 20.42 -7.34 -2.27
N PRO A 251 20.90 -7.72 -3.47
CA PRO A 251 20.95 -6.79 -4.60
C PRO A 251 19.56 -6.35 -5.05
N LEU A 252 18.56 -7.23 -4.97
CA LEU A 252 17.18 -6.92 -5.34
C LEU A 252 16.56 -5.88 -4.41
N PHE A 253 16.60 -6.14 -3.09
CA PHE A 253 16.13 -5.18 -2.10
C PHE A 253 16.87 -3.85 -2.20
N TRP A 254 18.20 -3.89 -2.38
CA TRP A 254 19.00 -2.69 -2.56
C TRP A 254 18.49 -1.86 -3.74
N SER A 255 18.34 -2.45 -4.92
CA SER A 255 17.81 -1.74 -6.10
C SER A 255 16.43 -1.14 -5.82
N TYR A 256 15.52 -1.90 -5.21
CA TYR A 256 14.17 -1.41 -4.91
C TYR A 256 14.14 -0.29 -3.87
N PHE A 257 15.00 -0.31 -2.85
CA PHE A 257 15.08 0.79 -1.87
C PHE A 257 15.57 2.08 -2.53
N GLN A 258 16.53 1.99 -3.44
CA GLN A 258 17.00 3.15 -4.19
C GLN A 258 15.89 3.68 -5.12
N GLU A 259 15.08 2.81 -5.71
CA GLU A 259 13.91 3.23 -6.49
C GLU A 259 12.82 3.86 -5.62
N LEU A 260 12.52 3.33 -4.43
CA LEU A 260 11.61 3.96 -3.48
C LEU A 260 12.06 5.39 -3.12
N ARG A 261 13.37 5.58 -2.90
CA ARG A 261 13.96 6.91 -2.67
C ARG A 261 13.75 7.84 -3.86
N CYS A 262 13.90 7.35 -5.08
CA CYS A 262 13.58 8.10 -6.29
C CYS A 262 12.09 8.42 -6.43
N HIS A 263 11.23 7.64 -5.79
CA HIS A 263 9.79 7.90 -5.65
C HIS A 263 9.44 8.81 -4.46
N GLY A 264 10.45 9.40 -3.79
CA GLY A 264 10.26 10.39 -2.73
C GLY A 264 10.12 9.81 -1.31
N PHE A 265 10.25 8.49 -1.16
CA PHE A 265 10.27 7.85 0.15
C PHE A 265 11.60 8.11 0.86
N LYS A 266 11.53 8.38 2.17
CA LYS A 266 12.68 8.55 3.05
C LYS A 266 12.62 7.50 4.14
N LEU A 267 13.73 6.84 4.42
CA LEU A 267 13.83 5.94 5.57
C LEU A 267 13.73 6.76 6.87
N ILE A 268 12.68 6.52 7.67
CA ILE A 268 12.41 7.25 8.92
C ILE A 268 12.58 6.42 10.18
N HIS A 269 12.54 5.09 10.04
CA HIS A 269 12.77 4.17 11.14
C HIS A 269 13.41 2.89 10.63
N ALA A 270 14.29 2.32 11.43
CA ALA A 270 14.85 0.99 11.21
C ALA A 270 15.23 0.36 12.55
N ARG A 271 14.76 -0.86 12.79
CA ARG A 271 15.09 -1.69 13.94
C ARG A 271 15.64 -3.02 13.43
N PRO A 272 16.91 -3.37 13.75
CA PRO A 272 17.43 -4.67 13.40
C PRO A 272 16.75 -5.76 14.24
N ASN A 273 16.17 -6.76 13.59
CA ASN A 273 15.53 -7.92 14.23
C ASN A 273 16.03 -9.19 13.51
N VAL A 274 17.13 -9.80 13.94
CA VAL A 274 17.69 -10.97 13.23
C VAL A 274 16.67 -12.12 13.20
N PRO A 275 16.33 -12.70 12.02
CA PRO A 275 16.96 -12.58 10.69
C PRO A 275 16.48 -11.46 9.73
N TRP A 276 15.46 -10.67 10.04
CA TRP A 276 14.92 -9.59 9.21
C TRP A 276 15.34 -8.18 9.67
N HIS A 277 14.84 -7.13 9.02
CA HIS A 277 14.92 -5.75 9.52
C HIS A 277 13.52 -5.12 9.45
N GLU A 278 13.04 -4.57 10.55
CA GLU A 278 11.81 -3.79 10.52
C GLU A 278 12.16 -2.35 10.17
N VAL A 279 11.48 -1.82 9.16
CA VAL A 279 11.78 -0.50 8.60
C VAL A 279 10.50 0.25 8.27
N VAL A 280 10.57 1.56 8.35
CA VAL A 280 9.48 2.44 7.91
C VAL A 280 10.06 3.47 6.95
N TRP A 281 9.48 3.54 5.77
CA TRP A 281 9.66 4.65 4.85
C TRP A 281 8.44 5.55 4.85
N ALA A 282 8.66 6.85 4.71
CA ALA A 282 7.60 7.85 4.65
C ALA A 282 7.80 8.77 3.45
N ARG A 283 6.69 9.24 2.88
CA ARG A 283 6.68 10.14 1.72
C ARG A 283 5.72 11.32 1.92
N ASN A 284 6.18 12.51 1.54
CA ASN A 284 5.38 13.74 1.53
C ASN A 284 4.58 13.83 0.22
N ASP A 285 3.35 14.33 0.31
CA ASP A 285 2.47 14.60 -0.83
C ASP A 285 2.86 15.84 -1.64
N GLU A 286 3.73 16.70 -1.10
CA GLU A 286 4.13 17.93 -1.78
C GLU A 286 5.18 17.66 -2.89
N TRP A 287 4.71 17.48 -4.13
CA TRP A 287 5.47 17.73 -5.37
C TRP A 287 4.57 18.24 -6.49
#